data_AF-A0A7W0RJN3-F1
#
_entry.id   AF-A0A7W0RJN3-F1
#
_cell.length_a   1.000
_cell.length_b   1.000
_cell.length_c   1.000
_cell.angle_alpha   90.00
_cell.angle_beta   90.00
_cell.angle_gamma   90.00
#
_symmetry.space_group_name_H-M   'P 1'
#
loop_
_entity.id
_entity.type
_entity.pdbx_description
1 polymer ?
#
loop_
_entity_poly.entity_id
_entity_poly.type
_entity_poly.pdbx_seq_one_letter_code
_entity_poly.pdbx_strand_id
1 'polypeptide(L)'
;MPCVLSWGVTIAVVVVALLFLGLAPSAAVAAVGDTLTLSPATDTNTVGQQHCVTAHLTLAPGSKDKVKDVDIRFTVTGANPTTGTVKTNGSGQAQFCYIGNRAGVDTITAYADQNNNGSPSVGEPVAAPASKVWVAAAPNTVTLTPVADENPVGEEHCVTATVTDRFGNPVPNATLRFTVTGSNPRTGVRTTNTGGQATFCYTGTNAGLDTIRAYADTNNNSTQDTGEPAGTATKTYVDQAVGTVTVTPATDTNAVGEQHCVTATARTASGRTVAGVTVFFRVAGANAATGVVATDASGQAVFCYTGTNAGTDTITATADADKDGTPENSEPTGTATKIYLPGAPNTVAITPPTDTNTVGDEHCVTATVTDSFGNRVGAGVRVAFAVTGANPDGGAATTGADGTARFCYTGENAGLDTITSYADTNASGGRDTGEPEGAATKLYVAGPPDRVTLDPAAAQNRVGETHCVTATVTDQFGNATAGAEVTFAVTGANGTADTVTVATGPQGDAEFCYTGQNAGADTIRAFVDENDNGAFDPEEPTAVATKTYT
;
A
#
# COMPACT_ATOMS: atom_id res chain seq x y z
N MET A 1 -38.33 13.82 15.11
CA MET A 1 -39.60 13.37 14.50
C MET A 1 -40.01 12.07 15.17
N PRO A 2 -41.11 12.01 15.94
CA PRO A 2 -41.47 10.82 16.71
C PRO A 2 -42.66 10.08 16.08
N CYS A 3 -42.61 8.74 16.02
CA CYS A 3 -43.78 7.89 15.94
C CYS A 3 -43.43 6.43 16.29
N VAL A 4 -43.94 5.97 17.44
CA VAL A 4 -44.37 4.60 17.86
C VAL A 4 -43.42 3.40 17.63
N LEU A 5 -43.19 2.45 18.55
CA LEU A 5 -44.01 1.90 19.63
C LEU A 5 -43.18 1.57 20.88
N SER A 6 -43.77 1.85 22.03
CA SER A 6 -43.40 1.34 23.36
C SER A 6 -43.86 -0.11 23.52
N TRP A 7 -42.93 -1.02 23.85
CA TRP A 7 -43.23 -2.27 24.53
C TRP A 7 -42.22 -2.46 25.66
N GLY A 8 -42.66 -2.17 26.88
CA GLY A 8 -41.95 -2.55 28.10
C GLY A 8 -42.06 -4.06 28.29
N VAL A 9 -40.93 -4.76 28.31
CA VAL A 9 -40.88 -6.16 28.76
C VAL A 9 -40.44 -6.16 30.21
N THR A 10 -41.43 -6.20 31.09
CA THR A 10 -41.27 -6.53 32.50
C THR A 10 -40.79 -7.98 32.59
N ILE A 11 -39.59 -8.21 33.13
CA ILE A 11 -39.10 -9.57 33.43
C ILE A 11 -39.99 -10.13 34.55
N ALA A 12 -40.92 -11.01 34.17
CA ALA A 12 -41.67 -11.82 35.11
C ALA A 12 -40.73 -12.86 35.70
N VAL A 13 -40.45 -12.73 37.01
CA VAL A 13 -39.95 -13.84 37.82
C VAL A 13 -41.04 -14.90 37.80
N VAL A 14 -40.86 -15.96 37.02
CA VAL A 14 -41.71 -17.16 37.08
C VAL A 14 -41.31 -17.93 38.33
N VAL A 15 -41.82 -17.49 39.47
CA VAL A 15 -42.06 -18.40 40.59
C VAL A 15 -43.18 -19.31 40.12
N VAL A 16 -42.87 -20.57 39.79
CA VAL A 16 -43.91 -21.60 39.69
C VAL A 16 -44.39 -21.89 41.11
N ALA A 17 -45.24 -21.01 41.62
CA ALA A 17 -46.15 -21.33 42.69
C ALA A 17 -47.18 -22.28 42.08
N LEU A 18 -46.98 -23.58 42.27
CA LEU A 18 -48.03 -24.57 42.07
C LEU A 18 -49.15 -24.23 43.05
N LEU A 19 -50.16 -23.53 42.54
CA LEU A 19 -51.46 -23.33 43.16
C LEU A 19 -52.01 -24.70 43.53
N PHE A 20 -51.98 -25.04 44.82
CA PHE A 20 -52.91 -26.01 45.38
C PHE A 20 -54.29 -25.35 45.39
N LEU A 21 -54.98 -25.41 44.24
CA LEU A 21 -56.43 -25.31 44.20
C LEU A 21 -56.95 -26.58 44.85
N GLY A 22 -57.35 -26.45 46.12
CA GLY A 22 -58.14 -27.44 46.83
C GLY A 22 -59.46 -27.68 46.12
N LEU A 23 -59.44 -28.60 45.16
CA LEU A 23 -60.63 -29.38 44.82
C LEU A 23 -60.76 -30.43 45.92
N ALA A 24 -61.74 -30.24 46.79
CA ALA A 24 -62.21 -31.30 47.67
C ALA A 24 -62.49 -32.55 46.81
N PRO A 25 -61.95 -33.72 47.15
CA PRO A 25 -62.34 -34.92 46.45
C PRO A 25 -63.82 -35.16 46.74
N SER A 26 -64.62 -35.17 45.68
CA SER A 26 -65.87 -35.91 45.68
C SER A 26 -65.56 -37.31 46.19
N ALA A 27 -66.32 -37.78 47.18
CA ALA A 27 -66.12 -39.06 47.83
C ALA A 27 -66.17 -40.18 46.77
N ALA A 28 -64.99 -40.63 46.34
CA ALA A 28 -64.84 -41.85 45.59
C ALA A 28 -65.31 -42.99 46.49
N VAL A 29 -66.27 -43.76 46.01
CA VAL A 29 -66.62 -45.05 46.58
C VAL A 29 -65.33 -45.87 46.69
N ALA A 30 -64.92 -46.21 47.91
CA ALA A 30 -63.76 -47.05 48.15
C ALA A 30 -63.98 -48.40 47.46
N ALA A 31 -63.07 -48.77 46.55
CA ALA A 31 -63.07 -50.08 45.95
C ALA A 31 -62.92 -51.14 47.06
N VAL A 32 -63.84 -52.09 47.11
CA VAL A 32 -63.79 -53.24 48.03
C VAL A 32 -62.84 -54.27 47.44
N GLY A 33 -61.53 -54.10 47.63
CA GLY A 33 -60.50 -55.00 47.10
C GLY A 33 -59.15 -54.82 47.80
N ASP A 34 -58.26 -55.81 47.66
CA ASP A 34 -56.91 -55.77 48.21
C ASP A 34 -56.12 -54.58 47.61
N THR A 35 -55.25 -53.96 48.40
CA THR A 35 -54.54 -52.73 48.02
C THR A 35 -53.04 -52.89 48.16
N LEU A 36 -52.30 -52.25 47.26
CA LEU A 36 -50.84 -52.16 47.30
C LEU A 36 -50.45 -50.68 47.28
N THR A 37 -49.61 -50.26 48.22
CA THR A 37 -49.09 -48.89 48.26
C THR A 37 -47.57 -48.90 48.38
N LEU A 38 -46.91 -47.90 47.78
CA LEU A 38 -45.46 -47.71 47.90
C LEU A 38 -45.17 -46.58 48.89
N SER A 39 -44.26 -46.82 49.82
CA SER A 39 -43.79 -45.84 50.79
C SER A 39 -42.25 -45.82 50.87
N PRO A 40 -41.61 -44.64 50.76
CA PRO A 40 -42.22 -43.34 50.45
C PRO A 40 -42.72 -43.25 49.00
N ALA A 41 -43.75 -42.43 48.75
CA ALA A 41 -44.28 -42.19 47.39
C ALA A 41 -43.37 -41.26 46.56
N THR A 42 -42.61 -40.39 47.23
CA THR A 42 -41.59 -39.53 46.63
C THR A 42 -40.38 -39.49 47.52
N ASP A 43 -39.18 -39.55 46.94
CA ASP A 43 -37.94 -39.42 47.70
C ASP A 43 -36.81 -38.83 46.84
N THR A 44 -35.74 -38.32 47.45
CA THR A 44 -34.55 -37.79 46.77
C THR A 44 -33.27 -38.34 47.39
N ASN A 45 -32.38 -38.91 46.58
CA ASN A 45 -31.04 -39.34 47.02
C ASN A 45 -29.97 -38.73 46.11
N THR A 46 -28.76 -38.61 46.62
CA THR A 46 -27.59 -38.39 45.78
C THR A 46 -27.21 -39.67 45.07
N VAL A 47 -26.80 -39.59 43.81
CA VAL A 47 -26.31 -40.75 43.05
C VAL A 47 -25.21 -41.51 43.81
N GLY A 48 -25.22 -42.83 43.70
CA GLY A 48 -24.34 -43.74 44.42
C GLY A 48 -24.77 -44.06 45.86
N GLN A 49 -25.83 -43.43 46.39
CA GLN A 49 -26.47 -43.86 47.64
C GLN A 49 -27.51 -44.96 47.39
N GLN A 50 -27.73 -45.81 48.38
CA GLN A 50 -28.81 -46.79 48.34
C GLN A 50 -30.15 -46.13 48.67
N HIS A 51 -31.17 -46.40 47.88
CA HIS A 51 -32.57 -46.07 48.15
C HIS A 51 -33.36 -47.35 48.34
N CYS A 52 -34.32 -47.34 49.27
CA CYS A 52 -35.24 -48.45 49.50
C CYS A 52 -36.67 -47.94 49.47
N VAL A 53 -37.55 -48.66 48.77
CA VAL A 53 -39.00 -48.44 48.75
C VAL A 53 -39.69 -49.68 49.32
N THR A 54 -40.69 -49.47 50.17
CA THR A 54 -41.46 -50.55 50.77
C THR A 54 -42.85 -50.60 50.16
N ALA A 55 -43.20 -51.75 49.60
CA ALA A 55 -44.57 -52.04 49.20
C ALA A 55 -45.36 -52.58 50.41
N HIS A 56 -46.56 -52.04 50.63
CA HIS A 56 -47.48 -52.43 51.68
C HIS A 56 -48.72 -53.05 51.04
N LEU A 57 -48.81 -54.38 51.10
CA LEU A 57 -49.99 -55.15 50.68
C LEU A 57 -50.98 -55.24 51.84
N THR A 58 -52.18 -54.69 51.65
CA THR A 58 -53.26 -54.73 52.63
C THR A 58 -54.46 -55.43 52.02
N LEU A 59 -54.90 -56.52 52.65
CA LEU A 59 -56.05 -57.28 52.19
C LEU A 59 -57.37 -56.60 52.59
N ALA A 60 -58.38 -56.67 51.74
CA ALA A 60 -59.73 -56.22 52.06
C ALA A 60 -60.35 -57.10 53.16
N PRO A 61 -61.28 -56.57 53.97
CA PRO A 61 -62.03 -57.35 54.94
C PRO A 61 -62.73 -58.55 54.27
N GLY A 62 -62.38 -59.77 54.70
CA GLY A 62 -62.94 -61.01 54.15
C GLY A 62 -62.19 -61.60 52.94
N SER A 63 -61.07 -61.00 52.50
CA SER A 63 -60.20 -61.58 51.47
C SER A 63 -59.66 -62.95 51.92
N LYS A 64 -59.57 -63.89 50.96
CA LYS A 64 -58.95 -65.21 51.15
C LYS A 64 -57.49 -65.24 50.71
N ASP A 65 -56.98 -64.13 50.19
CA ASP A 65 -55.62 -64.03 49.69
C ASP A 65 -54.61 -64.02 50.84
N LYS A 66 -53.35 -64.31 50.51
CA LYS A 66 -52.27 -64.29 51.49
C LYS A 66 -51.67 -62.91 51.55
N VAL A 67 -51.32 -62.47 52.76
CA VAL A 67 -50.55 -61.24 52.96
C VAL A 67 -49.05 -61.52 53.09
N LYS A 68 -48.67 -62.75 53.47
CA LYS A 68 -47.28 -63.21 53.64
C LYS A 68 -46.85 -64.09 52.47
N ASP A 69 -45.57 -64.01 52.13
CA ASP A 69 -44.89 -64.79 51.09
C ASP A 69 -45.47 -64.56 49.67
N VAL A 70 -46.08 -63.39 49.44
CA VAL A 70 -46.54 -62.94 48.11
C VAL A 70 -45.39 -62.24 47.40
N ASP A 71 -45.13 -62.59 46.14
CA ASP A 71 -44.10 -61.95 45.33
C ASP A 71 -44.59 -60.55 44.89
N ILE A 72 -43.92 -59.50 45.38
CA ILE A 72 -44.12 -58.14 44.86
C ILE A 72 -43.06 -57.87 43.81
N ARG A 73 -43.50 -57.52 42.60
CA ARG A 73 -42.64 -57.26 41.45
C ARG A 73 -42.51 -55.77 41.22
N PHE A 74 -41.29 -55.26 41.37
CA PHE A 74 -40.93 -53.85 41.18
C PHE A 74 -40.32 -53.65 39.80
N THR A 75 -40.74 -52.58 39.12
CA THR A 75 -40.13 -52.09 37.89
C THR A 75 -39.79 -50.61 38.05
N VAL A 76 -38.51 -50.29 37.88
CA VAL A 76 -37.98 -48.93 37.84
C VAL A 76 -37.70 -48.56 36.40
N THR A 77 -38.25 -47.43 35.96
CA THR A 77 -37.99 -46.82 34.65
C THR A 77 -37.46 -45.40 34.86
N GLY A 78 -36.74 -44.82 33.89
CA GLY A 78 -36.20 -43.47 34.00
C GLY A 78 -34.67 -43.42 33.90
N ALA A 79 -34.03 -42.63 34.77
CA ALA A 79 -32.59 -42.42 34.79
C ALA A 79 -31.80 -43.70 35.12
N ASN A 80 -32.30 -44.56 36.00
CA ASN A 80 -31.66 -45.78 36.49
C ASN A 80 -32.61 -46.99 36.39
N PRO A 81 -32.86 -47.51 35.17
CA PRO A 81 -33.79 -48.62 34.98
C PRO A 81 -33.28 -49.90 35.66
N THR A 82 -34.15 -50.54 36.44
CA THR A 82 -33.88 -51.80 37.13
C THR A 82 -35.19 -52.50 37.51
N THR A 83 -35.13 -53.79 37.83
CA THR A 83 -36.30 -54.59 38.26
C THR A 83 -35.92 -55.47 39.44
N GLY A 84 -36.90 -55.83 40.26
CA GLY A 84 -36.69 -56.79 41.34
C GLY A 84 -37.97 -57.42 41.85
N THR A 85 -37.84 -58.58 42.48
CA THR A 85 -38.97 -59.28 43.11
C THR A 85 -38.63 -59.52 44.57
N VAL A 86 -39.55 -59.17 45.46
CA VAL A 86 -39.37 -59.33 46.90
C VAL A 86 -40.64 -59.89 47.51
N LYS A 87 -40.51 -60.92 48.35
CA LYS A 87 -41.65 -61.52 49.05
C LYS A 87 -42.11 -60.67 50.22
N THR A 88 -43.43 -60.57 50.40
CA THR A 88 -44.01 -59.93 51.58
C THR A 88 -43.71 -60.71 52.86
N ASN A 89 -43.39 -59.99 53.93
CA ASN A 89 -43.25 -60.57 55.27
C ASN A 89 -44.63 -60.81 55.93
N GLY A 90 -44.64 -61.22 57.21
CA GLY A 90 -45.88 -61.47 57.97
C GLY A 90 -46.82 -60.25 58.14
N SER A 91 -46.33 -59.03 57.89
CA SER A 91 -47.11 -57.79 57.95
C SER A 91 -47.44 -57.23 56.56
N GLY A 92 -47.24 -57.99 55.48
CA GLY A 92 -47.55 -57.56 54.11
C GLY A 92 -46.53 -56.62 53.48
N GLN A 93 -45.34 -56.51 54.07
CA GLN A 93 -44.32 -55.58 53.60
C GLN A 93 -43.25 -56.28 52.76
N ALA A 94 -42.93 -55.70 51.61
CA ALA A 94 -41.82 -56.11 50.76
C ALA A 94 -40.93 -54.89 50.46
N GLN A 95 -39.66 -54.93 50.86
CA GLN A 95 -38.72 -53.83 50.67
C GLN A 95 -37.78 -54.11 49.50
N PHE A 96 -37.75 -53.21 48.53
CA PHE A 96 -36.85 -53.26 47.38
C PHE A 96 -35.85 -52.10 47.45
N CYS A 97 -34.56 -52.43 47.36
CA CYS A 97 -33.48 -51.44 47.43
C CYS A 97 -32.65 -51.44 46.14
N TYR A 98 -32.25 -50.26 45.67
CA TYR A 98 -31.35 -50.10 44.53
C TYR A 98 -30.47 -48.85 44.66
N ILE A 99 -29.42 -48.77 43.84
CA ILE A 99 -28.49 -47.65 43.76
C ILE A 99 -28.60 -47.05 42.36
N GLY A 100 -28.85 -45.74 42.27
CA GLY A 100 -28.84 -44.99 41.01
C GLY A 100 -27.50 -44.28 40.80
N ASN A 101 -26.89 -44.43 39.63
CA ASN A 101 -25.63 -43.77 39.25
C ASN A 101 -25.83 -42.61 38.25
N ARG A 102 -27.02 -42.47 37.69
CA ARG A 102 -27.41 -41.40 36.77
C ARG A 102 -28.35 -40.43 37.46
N ALA A 103 -28.01 -39.15 37.43
CA ALA A 103 -28.89 -38.10 37.95
C ALA A 103 -30.14 -37.99 37.06
N GLY A 104 -31.29 -37.71 37.67
CA GLY A 104 -32.58 -37.66 36.98
C GLY A 104 -33.71 -38.27 37.80
N VAL A 105 -34.86 -38.50 37.17
CA VAL A 105 -36.05 -39.03 37.84
C VAL A 105 -36.28 -40.48 37.42
N ASP A 106 -36.52 -41.33 38.41
CA ASP A 106 -36.98 -42.70 38.25
C ASP A 106 -38.46 -42.80 38.65
N THR A 107 -39.23 -43.56 37.88
CA THR A 107 -40.60 -43.96 38.20
C THR A 107 -40.60 -45.42 38.62
N ILE A 108 -41.07 -45.68 39.83
CA ILE A 108 -41.15 -47.01 40.44
C ILE A 108 -42.60 -47.47 40.40
N THR A 109 -42.82 -48.61 39.78
CA THR A 109 -44.12 -49.30 39.75
C THR A 109 -44.01 -50.65 40.42
N ALA A 110 -45.09 -51.12 41.03
CA ALA A 110 -45.14 -52.44 41.63
C ALA A 110 -46.52 -53.07 41.53
N TYR A 111 -46.56 -54.40 41.43
CA TYR A 111 -47.77 -55.20 41.54
C TYR A 111 -47.53 -56.45 42.38
N ALA A 112 -48.59 -56.95 43.02
CA ALA A 112 -48.57 -58.19 43.76
C ALA A 112 -48.90 -59.38 42.84
N ASP A 113 -47.93 -60.25 42.59
CA ASP A 113 -48.04 -61.45 41.75
C ASP A 113 -48.61 -62.60 42.58
N GLN A 114 -49.93 -62.53 42.86
CA GLN A 114 -50.61 -63.46 43.75
C GLN A 114 -50.74 -64.86 43.15
N ASN A 115 -50.79 -64.96 41.82
CA ASN A 115 -50.87 -66.23 41.10
C ASN A 115 -49.51 -66.76 40.63
N ASN A 116 -48.43 -66.00 40.86
CA ASN A 116 -47.04 -66.32 40.52
C ASN A 116 -46.81 -66.62 39.02
N ASN A 117 -47.61 -66.03 38.14
CA ASN A 117 -47.46 -66.15 36.68
C ASN A 117 -46.45 -65.16 36.10
N GLY A 118 -46.08 -64.16 36.91
CA GLY A 118 -45.09 -63.16 36.58
C GLY A 118 -45.47 -62.07 35.62
N SER A 119 -46.75 -61.83 35.46
CA SER A 119 -47.30 -60.68 34.74
C SER A 119 -48.47 -60.09 35.52
N PRO A 120 -48.71 -58.77 35.45
CA PRO A 120 -49.87 -58.17 36.10
C PRO A 120 -51.16 -58.80 35.58
N SER A 121 -51.96 -59.38 36.47
CA SER A 121 -53.22 -60.05 36.14
C SER A 121 -54.43 -59.23 36.59
N VAL A 122 -55.56 -59.39 35.92
CA VAL A 122 -56.81 -58.70 36.31
C VAL A 122 -57.22 -59.14 37.72
N GLY A 123 -57.32 -58.18 38.64
CA GLY A 123 -57.66 -58.40 40.05
C GLY A 123 -56.46 -58.36 41.00
N GLU A 124 -55.23 -58.36 40.50
CA GLU A 124 -54.04 -58.22 41.34
C GLU A 124 -53.84 -56.77 41.80
N PRO A 125 -53.51 -56.54 43.08
CA PRO A 125 -53.19 -55.20 43.58
C PRO A 125 -51.98 -54.58 42.86
N VAL A 126 -52.21 -53.42 42.24
CA VAL A 126 -51.17 -52.59 41.61
C VAL A 126 -51.03 -51.29 42.39
N ALA A 127 -49.79 -50.91 42.71
CA ALA A 127 -49.53 -49.66 43.40
C ALA A 127 -49.57 -48.46 42.46
N ALA A 128 -50.01 -47.31 42.97
CA ALA A 128 -49.74 -46.04 42.31
C ALA A 128 -48.21 -45.85 42.17
N PRO A 129 -47.72 -45.28 41.05
CA PRO A 129 -46.29 -45.10 40.85
C PRO A 129 -45.66 -44.21 41.92
N ALA A 130 -44.50 -44.60 42.44
CA ALA A 130 -43.65 -43.75 43.28
C ALA A 130 -42.58 -43.07 42.42
N SER A 131 -42.15 -41.89 42.81
CA SER A 131 -41.12 -41.12 42.11
C SER A 131 -39.84 -41.03 42.94
N LYS A 132 -38.70 -41.29 42.31
CA LYS A 132 -37.39 -41.15 42.94
C LYS A 132 -36.53 -40.16 42.16
N VAL A 133 -36.10 -39.08 42.81
CA VAL A 133 -35.17 -38.12 42.22
C VAL A 133 -33.75 -38.46 42.65
N TRP A 134 -32.85 -38.60 41.67
CA TRP A 134 -31.41 -38.73 41.87
C TRP A 134 -30.73 -37.41 41.54
N VAL A 135 -30.11 -36.78 42.53
CA VAL A 135 -29.29 -35.57 42.33
C VAL A 135 -27.83 -35.97 42.13
N ALA A 136 -27.11 -35.20 41.30
CA ALA A 136 -25.68 -35.41 41.08
C ALA A 136 -24.91 -35.38 42.40
N ALA A 137 -23.81 -36.14 42.47
CA ALA A 137 -22.92 -36.11 43.61
C ALA A 137 -22.07 -34.83 43.61
N ALA A 138 -21.23 -34.67 44.64
CA ALA A 138 -20.32 -33.54 44.74
C ALA A 138 -19.44 -33.43 43.47
N PRO A 139 -19.07 -32.19 43.06
CA PRO A 139 -18.13 -31.97 41.96
C PRO A 139 -16.89 -32.85 42.08
N ASN A 140 -16.52 -33.51 40.98
CA ASN A 140 -15.33 -34.36 40.90
C ASN A 140 -14.36 -33.91 39.80
N THR A 141 -14.87 -33.30 38.73
CA THR A 141 -14.03 -32.74 37.64
C THR A 141 -14.51 -31.36 37.25
N VAL A 142 -13.56 -30.52 36.83
CA VAL A 142 -13.81 -29.24 36.16
C VAL A 142 -12.91 -29.20 34.93
N THR A 143 -13.49 -29.03 33.75
CA THR A 143 -12.74 -28.83 32.50
C THR A 143 -13.10 -27.48 31.89
N LEU A 144 -12.14 -26.83 31.24
CA LEU A 144 -12.34 -25.56 30.55
C LEU A 144 -12.24 -25.77 29.03
N THR A 145 -13.16 -25.18 28.27
CA THR A 145 -13.15 -25.23 26.80
C THR A 145 -13.43 -23.84 26.22
N PRO A 146 -12.64 -23.36 25.23
CA PRO A 146 -11.44 -24.01 24.68
C PRO A 146 -10.30 -24.09 25.71
N VAL A 147 -9.39 -25.06 25.53
CA VAL A 147 -8.23 -25.26 26.43
C VAL A 147 -7.11 -24.26 26.16
N ALA A 148 -7.01 -23.80 24.91
CA ALA A 148 -6.09 -22.76 24.47
C ALA A 148 -6.76 -22.01 23.31
N ASP A 149 -6.54 -20.71 23.24
CA ASP A 149 -7.08 -19.87 22.17
C ASP A 149 -6.22 -18.59 22.01
N GLU A 150 -6.39 -17.86 20.90
CA GLU A 150 -5.64 -16.63 20.59
C GLU A 150 -6.57 -15.56 20.01
N ASN A 151 -6.57 -14.34 20.56
CA ASN A 151 -7.38 -13.21 20.07
C ASN A 151 -6.53 -11.94 19.91
N PRO A 152 -6.93 -11.00 19.04
CA PRO A 152 -6.46 -9.64 19.11
C PRO A 152 -6.73 -9.00 20.48
N VAL A 153 -5.84 -8.11 20.93
CA VAL A 153 -6.11 -7.22 22.07
C VAL A 153 -7.42 -6.46 21.83
N GLY A 154 -8.28 -6.37 22.84
CA GLY A 154 -9.57 -5.69 22.78
C GLY A 154 -10.77 -6.58 22.45
N GLU A 155 -10.55 -7.79 21.94
CA GLU A 155 -11.62 -8.76 21.68
C GLU A 155 -12.04 -9.51 22.95
N GLU A 156 -13.31 -9.87 23.06
CA GLU A 156 -13.80 -10.69 24.18
C GLU A 156 -13.43 -12.17 23.97
N HIS A 157 -13.05 -12.84 25.05
CA HIS A 157 -12.84 -14.27 25.08
C HIS A 157 -13.67 -14.93 26.18
N CYS A 158 -14.31 -16.04 25.83
CA CYS A 158 -15.13 -16.83 26.75
C CYS A 158 -14.58 -18.25 26.88
N VAL A 159 -14.49 -18.73 28.12
CA VAL A 159 -14.31 -20.15 28.43
C VAL A 159 -15.59 -20.73 29.05
N THR A 160 -15.93 -21.96 28.67
CA THR A 160 -16.99 -22.73 29.31
C THR A 160 -16.38 -23.76 30.23
N ALA A 161 -16.70 -23.66 31.52
CA ALA A 161 -16.39 -24.67 32.51
C ALA A 161 -17.47 -25.76 32.51
N THR A 162 -17.08 -27.02 32.41
CA THR A 162 -17.98 -28.17 32.57
C THR A 162 -17.62 -28.90 33.87
N VAL A 163 -18.62 -29.09 34.73
CA VAL A 163 -18.47 -29.70 36.05
C VAL A 163 -19.25 -31.01 36.07
N THR A 164 -18.56 -32.11 36.38
CA THR A 164 -19.20 -33.42 36.54
C THR A 164 -18.84 -34.06 37.86
N ASP A 165 -19.73 -34.90 38.37
CA ASP A 165 -19.49 -35.73 39.53
C ASP A 165 -18.63 -36.97 39.18
N ARG A 166 -18.33 -37.81 40.18
CA ARG A 166 -17.52 -39.02 39.98
C ARG A 166 -18.13 -40.08 39.06
N PHE A 167 -19.42 -39.96 38.73
CA PHE A 167 -20.14 -40.85 37.82
C PHE A 167 -20.34 -40.21 36.44
N GLY A 168 -19.82 -39.00 36.21
CA GLY A 168 -19.94 -38.26 34.97
C GLY A 168 -21.27 -37.51 34.81
N ASN A 169 -22.08 -37.37 35.88
CA ASN A 169 -23.29 -36.59 35.81
C ASN A 169 -22.95 -35.09 35.87
N PRO A 170 -23.64 -34.23 35.09
CA PRO A 170 -23.51 -32.79 35.22
C PRO A 170 -23.93 -32.34 36.62
N VAL A 171 -23.13 -31.49 37.26
CA VAL A 171 -23.44 -30.95 38.59
C VAL A 171 -24.05 -29.56 38.45
N PRO A 172 -25.37 -29.39 38.60
CA PRO A 172 -26.02 -28.08 38.52
C PRO A 172 -25.79 -27.25 39.77
N ASN A 173 -25.84 -25.92 39.62
CA ASN A 173 -25.69 -24.93 40.69
C ASN A 173 -24.36 -25.02 41.48
N ALA A 174 -23.32 -25.65 40.92
CA ALA A 174 -21.98 -25.64 41.49
C ALA A 174 -21.37 -24.25 41.36
N THR A 175 -20.89 -23.68 42.47
CA THR A 175 -20.16 -22.40 42.50
C THR A 175 -18.75 -22.60 41.95
N LEU A 176 -18.41 -21.90 40.87
CA LEU A 176 -17.09 -21.89 40.26
C LEU A 176 -16.41 -20.54 40.46
N ARG A 177 -15.13 -20.59 40.84
CA ARG A 177 -14.28 -19.40 40.98
C ARG A 177 -13.19 -19.39 39.94
N PHE A 178 -13.25 -18.36 39.09
CA PHE A 178 -12.31 -18.12 38.01
C PHE A 178 -11.24 -17.12 38.46
N THR A 179 -10.00 -17.43 38.10
CA THR A 179 -8.85 -16.54 38.21
C THR A 179 -8.10 -16.56 36.90
N VAL A 180 -7.88 -15.39 36.32
CA VAL A 180 -6.99 -15.14 35.20
C VAL A 180 -5.72 -14.51 35.75
N THR A 181 -4.57 -15.11 35.45
CA THR A 181 -3.23 -14.56 35.73
C THR A 181 -2.49 -14.34 34.41
N GLY A 182 -1.45 -13.49 34.40
CA GLY A 182 -0.71 -13.16 33.18
C GLY A 182 -0.83 -11.67 32.82
N SER A 183 -0.90 -11.36 31.54
CA SER A 183 -0.97 -9.98 31.02
C SER A 183 -2.27 -9.25 31.38
N ASN A 184 -3.37 -9.98 31.57
CA ASN A 184 -4.70 -9.42 31.84
C ASN A 184 -5.35 -10.06 33.09
N PRO A 185 -4.85 -9.74 34.32
CA PRO A 185 -5.34 -10.37 35.54
C PRO A 185 -6.81 -10.04 35.82
N ARG A 186 -7.61 -11.06 36.15
CA ARG A 186 -9.04 -10.93 36.44
C ARG A 186 -9.54 -12.03 37.36
N THR A 187 -10.65 -11.81 38.06
CA THR A 187 -11.35 -12.85 38.82
C THR A 187 -12.85 -12.82 38.54
N GLY A 188 -13.53 -13.92 38.81
CA GLY A 188 -14.98 -14.00 38.66
C GLY A 188 -15.58 -15.21 39.35
N VAL A 189 -16.89 -15.15 39.59
CA VAL A 189 -17.67 -16.27 40.13
C VAL A 189 -18.82 -16.56 39.17
N ARG A 190 -19.07 -17.84 38.90
CA ARG A 190 -20.21 -18.31 38.09
C ARG A 190 -20.81 -19.56 38.72
N THR A 191 -22.08 -19.81 38.47
CA THR A 191 -22.76 -21.05 38.87
C THR A 191 -23.09 -21.88 37.64
N THR A 192 -23.01 -23.20 37.77
CA THR A 192 -23.35 -24.10 36.65
C THR A 192 -24.85 -24.19 36.42
N ASN A 193 -25.25 -24.29 35.15
CA ASN A 193 -26.62 -24.56 34.72
C ASN A 193 -27.01 -26.04 34.92
N THR A 194 -28.20 -26.44 34.45
CA THR A 194 -28.68 -27.84 34.52
C THR A 194 -27.80 -28.84 33.77
N GLY A 195 -27.04 -28.39 32.78
CA GLY A 195 -26.05 -29.19 32.05
C GLY A 195 -24.67 -29.21 32.72
N GLY A 196 -24.51 -28.67 33.94
CA GLY A 196 -23.24 -28.64 34.65
C GLY A 196 -22.25 -27.63 34.06
N GLN A 197 -22.72 -26.66 33.27
CA GLN A 197 -21.86 -25.72 32.55
C GLN A 197 -21.98 -24.30 33.06
N ALA A 198 -20.86 -23.57 33.09
CA ALA A 198 -20.82 -22.14 33.37
C ALA A 198 -19.84 -21.42 32.45
N THR A 199 -20.24 -20.27 31.91
CA THR A 199 -19.40 -19.48 30.99
C THR A 199 -18.81 -18.26 31.70
N PHE A 200 -17.51 -18.04 31.51
CA PHE A 200 -16.78 -16.89 31.99
C PHE A 200 -16.12 -16.17 30.81
N CYS A 201 -16.47 -14.91 30.61
CA CYS A 201 -15.94 -14.07 29.54
C CYS A 201 -15.13 -12.90 30.12
N TYR A 202 -14.07 -12.52 29.40
CA TYR A 202 -13.29 -11.33 29.69
C TYR A 202 -12.59 -10.80 28.43
N THR A 203 -12.33 -9.50 28.40
CA THR A 203 -11.54 -8.82 27.36
C THR A 203 -10.15 -8.52 27.88
N GLY A 204 -9.12 -8.85 27.09
CA GLY A 204 -7.72 -8.52 27.38
C GLY A 204 -7.30 -7.24 26.67
N THR A 205 -6.72 -6.30 27.41
CA THR A 205 -6.23 -5.00 26.89
C THR A 205 -4.71 -4.95 26.72
N ASN A 206 -3.99 -5.96 27.21
CA ASN A 206 -2.55 -6.08 27.10
C ASN A 206 -2.23 -7.35 26.31
N ALA A 207 -1.28 -7.24 25.36
CA ALA A 207 -0.77 -8.40 24.67
C ALA A 207 -0.01 -9.34 25.62
N GLY A 208 -0.06 -10.63 25.33
CA GLY A 208 0.65 -11.68 26.06
C GLY A 208 -0.27 -12.83 26.49
N LEU A 209 0.33 -13.78 27.19
CA LEU A 209 -0.32 -15.00 27.64
C LEU A 209 -1.05 -14.78 28.97
N ASP A 210 -2.28 -15.24 29.01
CA ASP A 210 -3.10 -15.39 30.20
C ASP A 210 -3.30 -16.88 30.51
N THR A 211 -3.26 -17.22 31.80
CA THR A 211 -3.66 -18.53 32.32
C THR A 211 -4.99 -18.37 33.06
N ILE A 212 -6.00 -19.09 32.60
CA ILE A 212 -7.35 -19.10 33.16
C ILE A 212 -7.47 -20.36 34.00
N ARG A 213 -7.86 -20.20 35.26
CA ARG A 213 -8.06 -21.29 36.19
C ARG A 213 -9.43 -21.19 36.82
N ALA A 214 -10.15 -22.30 36.90
CA ALA A 214 -11.43 -22.37 37.58
C ALA A 214 -11.45 -23.56 38.54
N TYR A 215 -11.95 -23.37 39.76
CA TYR A 215 -12.20 -24.47 40.70
C TYR A 215 -13.64 -24.43 41.21
N ALA A 216 -14.17 -25.61 41.54
CA ALA A 216 -15.49 -25.74 42.17
C ALA A 216 -15.36 -25.52 43.68
N ASP A 217 -15.89 -24.39 44.16
CA ASP A 217 -15.91 -24.00 45.58
C ASP A 217 -17.12 -24.66 46.26
N THR A 218 -16.88 -25.86 46.80
CA THR A 218 -17.92 -26.74 47.34
C THR A 218 -18.41 -26.32 48.72
N ASN A 219 -17.59 -25.60 49.47
CA ASN A 219 -17.93 -25.10 50.81
C ASN A 219 -18.17 -23.59 50.87
N ASN A 220 -18.07 -22.90 49.73
CA ASN A 220 -18.26 -21.46 49.54
C ASN A 220 -17.30 -20.59 50.38
N ASN A 221 -16.10 -21.07 50.70
CA ASN A 221 -15.14 -20.34 51.52
C ASN A 221 -14.20 -19.40 50.73
N SER A 222 -14.31 -19.36 49.40
CA SER A 222 -13.48 -18.54 48.50
C SER A 222 -12.02 -18.95 48.38
N THR A 223 -11.64 -20.10 48.89
CA THR A 223 -10.30 -20.69 48.75
C THR A 223 -10.42 -22.08 48.17
N GLN A 224 -9.47 -22.49 47.34
CA GLN A 224 -9.48 -23.87 46.86
C GLN A 224 -8.93 -24.79 47.94
N ASP A 225 -9.76 -25.73 48.38
CA ASP A 225 -9.38 -26.74 49.36
C ASP A 225 -8.94 -28.06 48.72
N THR A 226 -8.29 -28.89 49.54
CA THR A 226 -7.93 -30.26 49.14
C THR A 226 -9.19 -31.07 48.82
N GLY A 227 -9.27 -31.58 47.59
CA GLY A 227 -10.44 -32.33 47.10
C GLY A 227 -11.38 -31.53 46.20
N GLU A 228 -11.19 -30.21 46.09
CA GLU A 228 -11.96 -29.39 45.16
C GLU A 228 -11.37 -29.47 43.74
N PRO A 229 -12.15 -29.94 42.75
CA PRO A 229 -11.66 -30.08 41.40
C PRO A 229 -11.44 -28.73 40.73
N ALA A 230 -10.41 -28.66 39.89
CA ALA A 230 -10.07 -27.46 39.13
C ALA A 230 -9.70 -27.81 37.69
N GLY A 231 -9.94 -26.85 36.79
CA GLY A 231 -9.55 -26.89 35.39
C GLY A 231 -8.72 -25.66 35.02
N THR A 232 -7.91 -25.78 33.98
CA THR A 232 -7.06 -24.72 33.45
C THR A 232 -7.20 -24.60 31.94
N ALA A 233 -7.13 -23.37 31.42
CA ALA A 233 -7.03 -23.03 30.02
C ALA A 233 -6.05 -21.88 29.85
N THR A 234 -5.61 -21.62 28.62
CA THR A 234 -4.76 -20.48 28.29
C THR A 234 -5.40 -19.60 27.23
N LYS A 235 -5.08 -18.32 27.26
CA LYS A 235 -5.49 -17.36 26.24
C LYS A 235 -4.33 -16.46 25.90
N THR A 236 -3.95 -16.37 24.63
CA THR A 236 -2.96 -15.39 24.18
C THR A 236 -3.68 -14.20 23.56
N TYR A 237 -3.41 -13.00 24.08
CA TYR A 237 -3.80 -11.76 23.40
C TYR A 237 -2.65 -11.27 22.53
N VAL A 238 -2.89 -11.05 21.25
CA VAL A 238 -1.90 -10.54 20.30
C VAL A 238 -2.20 -9.09 19.93
N ASP A 239 -1.22 -8.22 20.10
CA ASP A 239 -1.19 -6.92 19.41
C ASP A 239 -1.25 -7.15 17.90
N GLN A 240 -2.20 -6.46 17.24
CA GLN A 240 -2.41 -6.43 15.78
C GLN A 240 -2.45 -5.00 15.23
N ALA A 241 -2.32 -3.98 16.08
CA ALA A 241 -2.25 -2.60 15.62
C ALA A 241 -0.92 -2.40 14.89
N VAL A 242 -0.97 -1.79 13.71
CA VAL A 242 0.26 -1.45 12.99
C VAL A 242 0.96 -0.34 13.76
N GLY A 243 2.22 -0.57 14.12
CA GLY A 243 3.06 0.41 14.79
C GLY A 243 4.13 1.01 13.89
N THR A 244 4.57 0.27 12.86
CA THR A 244 5.63 0.72 11.94
C THR A 244 5.41 0.21 10.52
N VAL A 245 5.86 1.00 9.55
CA VAL A 245 5.94 0.62 8.13
C VAL A 245 7.36 0.88 7.64
N THR A 246 7.97 -0.11 6.98
CA THR A 246 9.27 0.03 6.32
C THR A 246 9.13 -0.23 4.83
N VAL A 247 9.79 0.56 3.98
CA VAL A 247 9.75 0.39 2.51
C VAL A 247 11.12 -0.06 2.01
N THR A 248 11.15 -1.16 1.25
CA THR A 248 12.39 -1.72 0.67
C THR A 248 12.27 -1.92 -0.84
N PRO A 249 13.34 -1.67 -1.63
CA PRO A 249 14.61 -1.06 -1.19
C PRO A 249 14.40 0.40 -0.73
N ALA A 250 15.24 0.86 0.21
CA ALA A 250 15.12 2.23 0.75
C ALA A 250 15.59 3.28 -0.27
N THR A 251 16.58 2.94 -1.08
CA THR A 251 17.04 3.72 -2.22
C THR A 251 17.33 2.79 -3.39
N ASP A 252 16.97 3.20 -4.59
CA ASP A 252 17.29 2.48 -5.81
C ASP A 252 17.41 3.43 -7.02
N THR A 253 18.01 2.98 -8.12
CA THR A 253 18.26 3.78 -9.34
C THR A 253 17.96 2.98 -10.60
N ASN A 254 17.17 3.52 -11.52
CA ASN A 254 16.86 2.91 -12.83
C ASN A 254 17.07 3.94 -13.95
N ALA A 255 17.12 3.48 -15.20
CA ALA A 255 16.91 4.37 -16.33
C ALA A 255 15.41 4.73 -16.45
N VAL A 256 15.10 5.92 -16.98
CA VAL A 256 13.72 6.28 -17.34
C VAL A 256 13.10 5.22 -18.26
N GLY A 257 11.81 4.95 -18.07
CA GLY A 257 11.04 3.94 -18.79
C GLY A 257 11.12 2.53 -18.20
N GLU A 258 12.03 2.25 -17.26
CA GLU A 258 12.07 0.96 -16.56
C GLU A 258 11.08 0.92 -15.39
N GLN A 259 10.43 -0.22 -15.18
CA GLN A 259 9.57 -0.42 -14.02
C GLN A 259 10.40 -0.59 -12.74
N HIS A 260 9.93 0.00 -11.65
CA HIS A 260 10.48 -0.16 -10.32
C HIS A 260 9.39 -0.59 -9.34
N CYS A 261 9.72 -1.51 -8.44
CA CYS A 261 8.82 -2.01 -7.41
C CYS A 261 9.43 -1.81 -6.03
N VAL A 262 8.61 -1.40 -5.07
CA VAL A 262 8.93 -1.38 -3.64
C VAL A 262 8.00 -2.31 -2.87
N THR A 263 8.46 -2.77 -1.72
CA THR A 263 7.68 -3.54 -0.75
C THR A 263 7.56 -2.76 0.54
N ALA A 264 6.35 -2.38 0.92
CA ALA A 264 6.05 -1.90 2.27
C ALA A 264 5.80 -3.10 3.18
N THR A 265 6.45 -3.13 4.35
CA THR A 265 6.23 -4.15 5.38
C THR A 265 5.62 -3.50 6.61
N ALA A 266 4.38 -3.88 6.96
CA ALA A 266 3.68 -3.40 8.14
C ALA A 266 3.96 -4.31 9.34
N ARG A 267 4.35 -3.72 10.47
CA ARG A 267 4.62 -4.43 11.71
C ARG A 267 3.94 -3.79 12.89
N THR A 268 3.57 -4.61 13.87
CA THR A 268 3.14 -4.16 15.20
C THR A 268 4.26 -3.43 15.93
N ALA A 269 3.94 -2.73 17.02
CA ALA A 269 4.95 -2.13 17.89
C ALA A 269 5.93 -3.17 18.47
N SER A 270 5.48 -4.42 18.60
CA SER A 270 6.28 -5.58 19.01
C SER A 270 7.08 -6.24 17.88
N GLY A 271 6.99 -5.75 16.63
CA GLY A 271 7.77 -6.21 15.48
C GLY A 271 7.18 -7.38 14.69
N ARG A 272 6.00 -7.88 15.06
CA ARG A 272 5.28 -8.93 14.30
C ARG A 272 4.66 -8.34 13.04
N THR A 273 4.61 -9.13 11.98
CA THR A 273 3.98 -8.71 10.71
C THR A 273 2.47 -8.68 10.83
N VAL A 274 1.82 -7.70 10.20
CA VAL A 274 0.35 -7.54 10.23
C VAL A 274 -0.22 -7.71 8.83
N ALA A 275 -1.06 -8.74 8.65
CA ALA A 275 -1.73 -9.04 7.39
C ALA A 275 -3.05 -8.27 7.24
N GLY A 276 -3.47 -8.03 6.00
CA GLY A 276 -4.75 -7.40 5.67
C GLY A 276 -4.83 -5.90 5.96
N VAL A 277 -3.70 -5.23 6.19
CA VAL A 277 -3.62 -3.77 6.40
C VAL A 277 -3.64 -3.10 5.04
N THR A 278 -4.53 -2.14 4.82
CA THR A 278 -4.52 -1.31 3.61
C THR A 278 -3.32 -0.37 3.64
N VAL A 279 -2.51 -0.35 2.59
CA VAL A 279 -1.36 0.57 2.46
C VAL A 279 -1.56 1.49 1.27
N PHE A 280 -1.57 2.79 1.53
CA PHE A 280 -1.62 3.85 0.53
C PHE A 280 -0.21 4.26 0.12
N PHE A 281 0.11 4.05 -1.16
CA PHE A 281 1.36 4.49 -1.78
C PHE A 281 1.17 5.81 -2.52
N ARG A 282 2.09 6.73 -2.29
CA ARG A 282 2.20 8.01 -3.03
C ARG A 282 3.63 8.24 -3.46
N VAL A 283 3.81 8.52 -4.75
CA VAL A 283 5.09 8.95 -5.34
C VAL A 283 5.00 10.44 -5.65
N ALA A 284 6.00 11.20 -5.24
CA ALA A 284 6.16 12.61 -5.57
C ALA A 284 7.62 12.93 -5.91
N GLY A 285 7.85 13.92 -6.78
CA GLY A 285 9.19 14.25 -7.27
C GLY A 285 9.15 14.54 -8.77
N ALA A 286 10.09 13.95 -9.51
CA ALA A 286 10.13 14.02 -10.96
C ALA A 286 8.95 13.29 -11.61
N ASN A 287 8.47 12.22 -10.97
CA ASN A 287 7.33 11.43 -11.39
C ASN A 287 6.26 11.40 -10.29
N ALA A 288 5.00 11.27 -10.70
CA ALA A 288 3.86 11.18 -9.79
C ALA A 288 3.08 9.88 -10.05
N ALA A 289 2.81 9.13 -8.98
CA ALA A 289 2.04 7.89 -9.03
C ALA A 289 1.36 7.65 -7.68
N THR A 290 0.29 6.85 -7.68
CA THR A 290 -0.40 6.41 -6.45
C THR A 290 -0.82 4.96 -6.58
N GLY A 291 -1.04 4.29 -5.45
CA GLY A 291 -1.53 2.93 -5.41
C GLY A 291 -2.09 2.56 -4.04
N VAL A 292 -2.95 1.56 -3.99
CA VAL A 292 -3.51 1.03 -2.74
C VAL A 292 -3.40 -0.48 -2.77
N VAL A 293 -2.73 -1.05 -1.76
CA VAL A 293 -2.44 -2.49 -1.70
C VAL A 293 -2.60 -2.96 -0.27
N ALA A 294 -3.33 -4.06 -0.06
CA ALA A 294 -3.42 -4.69 1.26
C ALA A 294 -2.20 -5.57 1.54
N THR A 295 -1.75 -5.62 2.79
CA THR A 295 -0.64 -6.51 3.18
C THR A 295 -1.05 -7.98 3.11
N ASP A 296 -0.14 -8.83 2.64
CA ASP A 296 -0.31 -10.28 2.62
C ASP A 296 -0.08 -10.93 3.99
N ALA A 297 -0.08 -12.27 4.05
CA ALA A 297 0.17 -13.03 5.28
C ALA A 297 1.54 -12.77 5.93
N SER A 298 2.51 -12.27 5.16
CA SER A 298 3.84 -11.86 5.63
C SER A 298 3.90 -10.37 6.03
N GLY A 299 2.77 -9.68 5.99
CA GLY A 299 2.66 -8.24 6.29
C GLY A 299 3.24 -7.36 5.19
N GLN A 300 3.33 -7.85 3.95
CA GLN A 300 3.96 -7.14 2.83
C GLN A 300 2.93 -6.65 1.81
N ALA A 301 3.12 -5.44 1.33
CA ALA A 301 2.37 -4.83 0.22
C ALA A 301 3.37 -4.37 -0.85
N VAL A 302 3.22 -4.88 -2.08
CA VAL A 302 4.11 -4.58 -3.21
C VAL A 302 3.46 -3.56 -4.13
N PHE A 303 4.18 -2.49 -4.44
CA PHE A 303 3.73 -1.43 -5.35
C PHE A 303 4.79 -1.18 -6.42
N CYS A 304 4.36 -1.13 -7.69
CA CYS A 304 5.22 -0.90 -8.84
C CYS A 304 4.76 0.31 -9.65
N TYR A 305 5.71 1.07 -10.18
CA TYR A 305 5.46 2.17 -11.10
C TYR A 305 6.64 2.36 -12.07
N THR A 306 6.43 3.18 -13.11
CA THR A 306 7.43 3.49 -14.13
C THR A 306 7.53 5.00 -14.26
N GLY A 307 8.75 5.55 -14.18
CA GLY A 307 9.03 6.97 -14.34
C GLY A 307 9.60 7.28 -15.71
N THR A 308 9.13 8.36 -16.36
CA THR A 308 9.64 8.82 -17.67
C THR A 308 10.43 10.12 -17.56
N ASN A 309 10.35 10.81 -16.43
CA ASN A 309 11.12 12.00 -16.15
C ASN A 309 12.34 11.64 -15.32
N ALA A 310 13.52 12.07 -15.76
CA ALA A 310 14.74 11.91 -15.00
C ALA A 310 14.71 12.79 -13.74
N GLY A 311 15.19 12.25 -12.63
CA GLY A 311 15.23 12.91 -11.34
C GLY A 311 14.88 11.99 -10.18
N THR A 312 14.71 12.59 -9.01
CA THR A 312 14.47 11.87 -7.76
C THR A 312 12.99 11.88 -7.41
N ASP A 313 12.49 10.71 -7.04
CA ASP A 313 11.15 10.46 -6.52
C ASP A 313 11.22 10.01 -5.06
N THR A 314 10.31 10.53 -4.24
CA THR A 314 10.03 10.06 -2.88
C THR A 314 8.77 9.21 -2.91
N ILE A 315 8.89 7.97 -2.43
CA ILE A 315 7.79 7.03 -2.30
C ILE A 315 7.41 6.98 -0.82
N THR A 316 6.16 7.32 -0.52
CA THR A 316 5.58 7.23 0.82
C THR A 316 4.55 6.11 0.85
N ALA A 317 4.67 5.21 1.82
CA ALA A 317 3.69 4.16 2.10
C ALA A 317 3.08 4.41 3.49
N THR A 318 1.76 4.59 3.53
CA THR A 318 1.01 4.90 4.76
C THR A 318 0.06 3.74 5.03
N ALA A 319 0.17 3.12 6.20
CA ALA A 319 -0.71 2.03 6.60
C ALA A 319 -1.96 2.57 7.29
N ASP A 320 -3.12 2.23 6.75
CA ASP A 320 -4.46 2.51 7.28
C ASP A 320 -4.68 1.76 8.61
N ALA A 321 -4.26 2.38 9.71
CA ALA A 321 -4.16 1.74 11.00
C ALA A 321 -5.51 1.70 11.73
N ASP A 322 -6.37 2.70 11.51
CA ASP A 322 -7.68 2.80 12.12
C ASP A 322 -8.84 2.33 11.22
N LYS A 323 -8.55 2.01 9.95
CA LYS A 323 -9.47 1.46 8.95
C LYS A 323 -10.56 2.43 8.54
N ASP A 324 -10.29 3.74 8.59
CA ASP A 324 -11.22 4.76 8.10
C ASP A 324 -11.16 4.94 6.57
N GLY A 325 -10.14 4.37 5.93
CA GLY A 325 -9.96 4.36 4.48
C GLY A 325 -9.34 5.65 3.92
N THR A 326 -8.82 6.51 4.78
CA THR A 326 -8.08 7.72 4.40
C THR A 326 -6.66 7.67 4.97
N PRO A 327 -5.65 8.22 4.27
CA PRO A 327 -4.29 8.28 4.81
C PRO A 327 -4.05 9.59 5.58
N GLU A 328 -3.69 9.50 6.87
CA GLU A 328 -3.39 10.66 7.73
C GLU A 328 -1.96 10.68 8.26
N ASN A 329 -1.52 11.87 8.69
CA ASN A 329 -0.18 12.05 9.28
C ASN A 329 0.02 11.35 10.64
N SER A 330 -1.06 10.93 11.31
CA SER A 330 -1.00 10.17 12.55
C SER A 330 -0.71 8.69 12.32
N GLU A 331 -0.82 8.22 11.09
CA GLU A 331 -0.69 6.82 10.75
C GLU A 331 0.77 6.39 10.57
N PRO A 332 1.09 5.10 10.74
CA PRO A 332 2.42 4.57 10.49
C PRO A 332 2.84 4.74 9.02
N THR A 333 3.88 5.53 8.78
CA THR A 333 4.43 5.77 7.44
C THR A 333 5.85 5.22 7.28
N GLY A 334 6.16 4.71 6.10
CA GLY A 334 7.51 4.42 5.65
C GLY A 334 7.83 5.14 4.34
N THR A 335 9.11 5.43 4.10
CA THR A 335 9.56 6.13 2.88
C THR A 335 10.70 5.42 2.18
N ALA A 336 10.74 5.51 0.86
CA ALA A 336 11.87 5.14 0.02
C ALA A 336 12.16 6.21 -1.04
N THR A 337 13.36 6.20 -1.60
CA THR A 337 13.81 7.12 -2.65
C THR A 337 14.07 6.33 -3.93
N LYS A 338 13.56 6.80 -5.07
CA LYS A 338 13.91 6.25 -6.39
C LYS A 338 14.56 7.33 -7.23
N ILE A 339 15.66 7.03 -7.89
CA ILE A 339 16.30 7.93 -8.84
C ILE A 339 16.11 7.35 -10.25
N TYR A 340 15.49 8.13 -11.13
CA TYR A 340 15.47 7.82 -12.56
C TYR A 340 16.57 8.62 -13.25
N LEU A 341 17.54 7.91 -13.84
CA LEU A 341 18.56 8.52 -14.68
C LEU A 341 18.02 8.73 -16.09
N PRO A 342 18.47 9.79 -16.80
CA PRO A 342 18.18 9.95 -18.22
C PRO A 342 18.57 8.69 -19.01
N GLY A 343 17.81 8.39 -20.05
CA GLY A 343 18.09 7.28 -20.96
C GLY A 343 19.28 7.55 -21.86
N ALA A 344 19.52 6.62 -22.79
CA ALA A 344 20.54 6.81 -23.83
C ALA A 344 20.22 8.04 -24.70
N PRO A 345 21.24 8.74 -25.23
CA PRO A 345 21.03 9.85 -26.16
C PRO A 345 20.15 9.46 -27.36
N ASN A 346 19.20 10.33 -27.70
CA ASN A 346 18.23 10.10 -28.78
C ASN A 346 18.04 11.31 -29.70
N THR A 347 18.25 12.54 -29.22
CA THR A 347 18.23 13.74 -30.08
C THR A 347 19.34 14.73 -29.72
N VAL A 348 19.77 15.52 -30.71
CA VAL A 348 20.67 16.67 -30.53
C VAL A 348 20.04 17.90 -31.15
N ALA A 349 19.98 19.01 -30.41
CA ALA A 349 19.52 20.30 -30.90
C ALA A 349 20.63 21.36 -30.73
N ILE A 350 20.96 22.08 -31.80
CA ILE A 350 21.97 23.15 -31.78
C ILE A 350 21.28 24.51 -31.59
N THR A 351 21.77 25.33 -30.66
CA THR A 351 21.29 26.70 -30.40
C THR A 351 22.46 27.70 -30.43
N PRO A 352 22.32 28.87 -31.08
CA PRO A 352 21.20 29.23 -31.95
C PRO A 352 21.16 28.38 -33.24
N PRO A 353 19.97 28.12 -33.82
CA PRO A 353 19.86 27.36 -35.08
C PRO A 353 20.34 28.17 -36.29
N THR A 354 20.25 29.50 -36.22
CA THR A 354 20.76 30.43 -37.23
C THR A 354 21.34 31.66 -36.56
N ASP A 355 22.41 32.23 -37.10
CA ASP A 355 22.99 33.47 -36.57
C ASP A 355 23.80 34.22 -37.65
N THR A 356 24.19 35.47 -37.39
CA THR A 356 25.04 36.29 -38.29
C THR A 356 26.14 37.01 -37.51
N ASN A 357 27.39 36.95 -37.97
CA ASN A 357 28.53 37.67 -37.38
C ASN A 357 29.28 38.43 -38.47
N THR A 358 30.10 39.39 -38.06
CA THR A 358 31.14 39.93 -38.93
C THR A 358 32.31 38.95 -38.97
N VAL A 359 33.02 38.85 -40.10
CA VAL A 359 34.27 38.08 -40.16
C VAL A 359 35.24 38.53 -39.07
N GLY A 360 35.95 37.57 -38.47
CA GLY A 360 36.82 37.78 -37.32
C GLY A 360 36.14 37.69 -35.95
N ASP A 361 34.81 37.80 -35.86
CA ASP A 361 34.08 37.62 -34.60
C ASP A 361 33.97 36.13 -34.23
N GLU A 362 34.15 35.79 -32.95
CA GLU A 362 33.88 34.44 -32.45
C GLU A 362 32.37 34.14 -32.46
N HIS A 363 32.01 32.96 -32.97
CA HIS A 363 30.67 32.40 -32.88
C HIS A 363 30.67 31.12 -32.06
N CYS A 364 29.67 30.99 -31.17
CA CYS A 364 29.50 29.81 -30.34
C CYS A 364 28.11 29.23 -30.48
N VAL A 365 28.05 27.90 -30.53
CA VAL A 365 26.81 27.11 -30.47
C VAL A 365 26.81 26.18 -29.27
N THR A 366 25.62 25.88 -28.78
CA THR A 366 25.38 24.91 -27.73
C THR A 366 24.52 23.77 -28.27
N ALA A 367 25.07 22.54 -28.26
CA ALA A 367 24.31 21.33 -28.51
C ALA A 367 23.64 20.88 -27.21
N THR A 368 22.32 20.70 -27.23
CA THR A 368 21.55 20.06 -26.15
C THR A 368 21.23 18.63 -26.58
N VAL A 369 21.62 17.65 -25.77
CA VAL A 369 21.40 16.22 -26.02
C VAL A 369 20.30 15.72 -25.09
N THR A 370 19.29 15.05 -25.64
CA THR A 370 18.19 14.47 -24.86
C THR A 370 17.91 13.00 -25.20
N ASP A 371 17.33 12.27 -24.25
CA ASP A 371 16.87 10.90 -24.43
C ASP A 371 15.52 10.81 -25.18
N SER A 372 14.99 9.59 -25.34
CA SER A 372 13.73 9.34 -26.05
C SER A 372 12.49 9.88 -25.35
N PHE A 373 12.58 10.23 -24.07
CA PHE A 373 11.52 10.85 -23.26
C PHE A 373 11.69 12.37 -23.15
N GLY A 374 12.73 12.93 -23.75
CA GLY A 374 13.03 14.37 -23.73
C GLY A 374 13.81 14.84 -22.51
N ASN A 375 14.34 13.93 -21.68
CA ASN A 375 15.22 14.31 -20.57
C ASN A 375 16.60 14.66 -21.10
N ARG A 376 17.21 15.71 -20.56
CA ARG A 376 18.62 16.03 -20.81
C ARG A 376 19.49 14.89 -20.31
N VAL A 377 20.39 14.42 -21.15
CA VAL A 377 21.35 13.37 -20.77
C VAL A 377 22.31 13.87 -19.70
N GLY A 378 22.92 12.95 -18.95
CA GLY A 378 23.93 13.30 -17.96
C GLY A 378 25.25 13.78 -18.58
N ALA A 379 26.22 14.07 -17.71
CA ALA A 379 27.55 14.46 -18.13
C ALA A 379 28.30 13.32 -18.83
N GLY A 380 29.16 13.67 -19.79
CA GLY A 380 30.13 12.74 -20.39
C GLY A 380 29.76 12.18 -21.77
N VAL A 381 28.65 12.60 -22.38
CA VAL A 381 28.34 12.26 -23.78
C VAL A 381 29.21 13.13 -24.68
N ARG A 382 30.02 12.53 -25.55
CA ARG A 382 30.84 13.27 -26.51
C ARG A 382 29.97 13.74 -27.68
N VAL A 383 30.03 15.03 -27.98
CA VAL A 383 29.37 15.65 -29.12
C VAL A 383 30.45 16.19 -30.05
N ALA A 384 30.49 15.68 -31.28
CA ALA A 384 31.39 16.16 -32.32
C ALA A 384 30.69 17.20 -33.18
N PHE A 385 31.43 18.22 -33.60
CA PHE A 385 30.98 19.34 -34.42
C PHE A 385 31.81 19.40 -35.69
N ALA A 386 31.16 19.65 -36.82
CA ALA A 386 31.80 19.92 -38.10
C ALA A 386 31.16 21.16 -38.73
N VAL A 387 32.01 22.07 -39.16
CA VAL A 387 31.63 23.27 -39.90
C VAL A 387 32.07 23.09 -41.35
N THR A 388 31.16 23.34 -42.28
CA THR A 388 31.40 23.29 -43.72
C THR A 388 30.87 24.57 -44.36
N GLY A 389 31.44 25.03 -45.48
CA GLY A 389 31.03 26.28 -46.13
C GLY A 389 32.19 27.22 -46.32
N ALA A 390 31.98 28.51 -46.03
CA ALA A 390 32.98 29.56 -46.19
C ALA A 390 34.17 29.39 -45.23
N ASN A 391 33.91 28.88 -44.02
CA ASN A 391 34.91 28.70 -42.96
C ASN A 391 34.90 27.26 -42.42
N PRO A 392 35.56 26.30 -43.08
CA PRO A 392 35.64 24.92 -42.60
C PRO A 392 36.41 24.82 -41.28
N ASP A 393 35.80 24.20 -40.27
CA ASP A 393 36.38 23.96 -38.94
C ASP A 393 35.72 22.73 -38.30
N GLY A 394 36.19 22.30 -37.13
CA GLY A 394 35.56 21.21 -36.39
C GLY A 394 36.16 21.01 -35.00
N GLY A 395 35.44 20.27 -34.18
CA GLY A 395 35.86 20.00 -32.82
C GLY A 395 34.95 19.00 -32.11
N ALA A 396 35.18 18.81 -30.83
CA ALA A 396 34.29 18.03 -29.98
C ALA A 396 34.26 18.58 -28.56
N ALA A 397 33.12 18.43 -27.91
CA ALA A 397 32.94 18.76 -26.50
C ALA A 397 32.12 17.65 -25.83
N THR A 398 32.22 17.53 -24.51
CA THR A 398 31.41 16.57 -23.73
C THR A 398 30.26 17.29 -23.04
N THR A 399 29.13 16.59 -22.88
CA THR A 399 27.99 17.15 -22.16
C THR A 399 28.32 17.41 -20.70
N GLY A 400 27.84 18.53 -20.17
CA GLY A 400 27.78 18.82 -18.74
C GLY A 400 26.62 18.08 -18.05
N ALA A 401 26.41 18.36 -16.75
CA ALA A 401 25.32 17.77 -15.98
C ALA A 401 23.91 18.21 -16.47
N ASP A 402 23.84 19.26 -17.28
CA ASP A 402 22.62 19.78 -17.92
C ASP A 402 22.41 19.24 -19.34
N GLY A 403 23.21 18.26 -19.76
CA GLY A 403 23.13 17.63 -21.08
C GLY A 403 23.56 18.54 -22.23
N THR A 404 24.34 19.60 -21.96
CA THR A 404 24.79 20.54 -22.99
C THR A 404 26.29 20.48 -23.27
N ALA A 405 26.67 20.70 -24.53
CA ALA A 405 28.05 20.80 -24.99
C ALA A 405 28.22 22.06 -25.86
N ARG A 406 29.24 22.88 -25.58
CA ARG A 406 29.49 24.16 -26.27
C ARG A 406 30.69 24.04 -27.22
N PHE A 407 30.55 24.62 -28.41
CA PHE A 407 31.61 24.72 -29.42
C PHE A 407 31.68 26.15 -29.95
N CYS A 408 32.89 26.67 -30.15
CA CYS A 408 33.15 28.02 -30.66
C CYS A 408 34.16 27.97 -31.80
N TYR A 409 33.99 28.85 -32.78
CA TYR A 409 34.92 29.05 -33.88
C TYR A 409 34.85 30.49 -34.41
N THR A 410 35.87 30.89 -35.17
CA THR A 410 35.93 32.20 -35.84
C THR A 410 36.07 31.98 -37.34
N GLY A 411 35.32 32.74 -38.14
CA GLY A 411 35.40 32.73 -39.60
C GLY A 411 36.07 33.99 -40.15
N GLU A 412 37.01 33.83 -41.08
CA GLU A 412 37.70 34.94 -41.75
C GLU A 412 37.17 35.19 -43.17
N ASN A 413 36.36 34.28 -43.72
CA ASN A 413 35.75 34.39 -45.04
C ASN A 413 34.27 34.72 -44.93
N ALA A 414 33.82 35.73 -45.67
CA ALA A 414 32.41 36.06 -45.77
C ALA A 414 31.65 34.94 -46.51
N GLY A 415 30.49 34.55 -45.97
CA GLY A 415 29.66 33.50 -46.55
C GLY A 415 28.94 32.65 -45.50
N LEU A 416 28.13 31.70 -45.98
CA LEU A 416 27.34 30.82 -45.15
C LEU A 416 28.16 29.59 -44.74
N ASP A 417 28.11 29.27 -43.45
CA ASP A 417 28.58 28.04 -42.85
C ASP A 417 27.39 27.17 -42.42
N THR A 418 27.52 25.87 -42.64
CA THR A 418 26.64 24.84 -42.08
C THR A 418 27.37 24.12 -40.97
N ILE A 419 26.78 24.17 -39.77
CA ILE A 419 27.27 23.52 -38.57
C ILE A 419 26.46 22.24 -38.39
N THR A 420 27.13 21.11 -38.31
CA THR A 420 26.52 19.82 -37.99
C THR A 420 27.11 19.28 -36.71
N SER A 421 26.31 18.54 -35.95
CA SER A 421 26.80 17.81 -34.79
C SER A 421 26.17 16.43 -34.69
N TYR A 422 26.88 15.53 -34.03
CA TYR A 422 26.35 14.22 -33.64
C TYR A 422 26.82 13.85 -32.24
N ALA A 423 25.98 13.18 -31.46
CA ALA A 423 26.39 12.61 -30.18
C ALA A 423 26.94 11.19 -30.41
N ASP A 424 28.20 10.99 -30.01
CA ASP A 424 28.93 9.72 -30.12
C ASP A 424 28.48 8.78 -28.99
N THR A 425 27.50 7.94 -29.30
CA THR A 425 26.75 7.15 -28.31
C THR A 425 27.43 5.84 -27.94
N ASN A 426 28.32 5.35 -28.80
CA ASN A 426 29.04 4.09 -28.64
C ASN A 426 30.53 4.28 -28.36
N ALA A 427 30.99 5.55 -28.28
CA ALA A 427 32.39 5.93 -28.08
C ALA A 427 33.32 5.39 -29.18
N SER A 428 32.83 5.25 -30.41
CA SER A 428 33.65 4.82 -31.56
C SER A 428 34.63 5.89 -32.02
N GLY A 429 34.36 7.16 -31.66
CA GLY A 429 35.12 8.32 -32.10
C GLY A 429 34.76 8.78 -33.52
N GLY A 430 33.96 8.01 -34.27
CA GLY A 430 33.46 8.31 -35.61
C GLY A 430 31.96 8.58 -35.61
N ARG A 431 31.40 9.00 -36.75
CA ARG A 431 29.95 9.15 -36.93
C ARG A 431 29.38 7.82 -37.38
N ASP A 432 28.47 7.26 -36.59
CA ASP A 432 27.80 6.00 -36.89
C ASP A 432 26.35 6.18 -37.36
N THR A 433 25.81 5.19 -38.06
CA THR A 433 24.42 5.25 -38.54
C THR A 433 23.45 5.11 -37.36
N GLY A 434 22.53 6.07 -37.23
CA GLY A 434 21.50 6.07 -36.18
C GLY A 434 21.90 6.86 -34.93
N GLU A 435 23.08 7.48 -34.92
CA GLU A 435 23.43 8.44 -33.87
C GLU A 435 22.58 9.71 -33.99
N PRO A 436 22.25 10.35 -32.85
CA PRO A 436 21.43 11.54 -32.88
C PRO A 436 22.24 12.74 -33.38
N GLU A 437 21.62 13.52 -34.26
CA GLU A 437 22.29 14.60 -35.00
C GLU A 437 21.54 15.92 -34.87
N GLY A 438 22.29 17.02 -34.97
CA GLY A 438 21.78 18.37 -34.98
C GLY A 438 22.43 19.21 -36.08
N ALA A 439 21.76 20.28 -36.49
CA ALA A 439 22.29 21.21 -37.48
C ALA A 439 21.93 22.66 -37.14
N ALA A 440 22.79 23.58 -37.54
CA ALA A 440 22.60 25.03 -37.50
C ALA A 440 23.33 25.67 -38.69
N THR A 441 23.04 26.95 -38.95
CA THR A 441 23.76 27.72 -39.98
C THR A 441 24.26 29.05 -39.44
N LYS A 442 25.44 29.48 -39.87
CA LYS A 442 26.02 30.77 -39.49
C LYS A 442 26.37 31.56 -40.74
N LEU A 443 25.94 32.81 -40.83
CA LEU A 443 26.38 33.71 -41.90
C LEU A 443 27.49 34.63 -41.37
N TYR A 444 28.65 34.63 -42.03
CA TYR A 444 29.66 35.66 -41.84
C TYR A 444 29.52 36.72 -42.92
N VAL A 445 29.42 37.98 -42.52
CA VAL A 445 29.44 39.13 -43.43
C VAL A 445 30.80 39.81 -43.39
N ALA A 446 31.20 40.41 -44.52
CA ALA A 446 32.46 41.15 -44.60
C ALA A 446 32.52 42.24 -43.52
N GLY A 447 33.73 42.49 -43.02
CA GLY A 447 34.00 43.56 -42.07
C GLY A 447 33.89 44.95 -42.71
N PRO A 448 34.12 46.00 -41.90
CA PRO A 448 34.31 47.34 -42.43
C PRO A 448 35.38 47.37 -43.53
N PRO A 449 35.26 48.25 -44.53
CA PRO A 449 36.30 48.50 -45.52
C PRO A 449 37.67 48.74 -44.85
N ASP A 450 38.72 48.10 -45.37
CA ASP A 450 40.11 48.28 -44.89
C ASP A 450 41.07 48.64 -46.03
N ARG A 451 40.80 48.11 -47.22
CA ARG A 451 41.68 48.26 -48.38
C ARG A 451 40.90 48.63 -49.62
N VAL A 452 41.44 49.59 -50.37
CA VAL A 452 41.03 49.91 -51.74
C VAL A 452 42.18 49.59 -52.69
N THR A 453 41.87 49.06 -53.86
CA THR A 453 42.80 48.94 -54.99
C THR A 453 42.16 49.49 -56.26
N LEU A 454 42.97 49.91 -57.24
CA LEU A 454 42.48 50.42 -58.54
C LEU A 454 43.10 49.63 -59.69
N ASP A 455 42.26 49.16 -60.62
CA ASP A 455 42.67 48.51 -61.86
C ASP A 455 42.03 49.21 -63.08
N PRO A 456 42.81 49.59 -64.11
CA PRO A 456 44.27 49.55 -64.16
C PRO A 456 44.92 50.62 -63.26
N ALA A 457 45.96 50.24 -62.53
CA ALA A 457 46.75 51.17 -61.71
C ALA A 457 47.48 52.25 -62.54
N ALA A 458 47.77 51.95 -63.82
CA ALA A 458 48.25 52.93 -64.77
C ALA A 458 47.81 52.61 -66.21
N ALA A 459 47.50 53.64 -67.00
CA ALA A 459 47.13 53.46 -68.41
C ALA A 459 47.50 54.68 -69.28
N GLN A 460 47.47 54.49 -70.62
CA GLN A 460 47.60 55.56 -71.62
C GLN A 460 46.41 55.55 -72.58
N ASN A 461 45.81 56.71 -72.88
CA ASN A 461 44.73 56.86 -73.87
C ASN A 461 45.06 58.02 -74.81
N ARG A 462 44.40 58.08 -75.96
CA ARG A 462 44.42 59.29 -76.80
C ARG A 462 43.51 60.35 -76.20
N VAL A 463 43.86 61.63 -76.39
CA VAL A 463 42.97 62.75 -76.06
C VAL A 463 41.57 62.52 -76.67
N GLY A 464 40.53 62.62 -75.84
CA GLY A 464 39.14 62.41 -76.21
C GLY A 464 38.61 60.99 -76.02
N GLU A 465 39.44 60.00 -75.64
CA GLU A 465 38.99 58.63 -75.33
C GLU A 465 38.56 58.49 -73.86
N THR A 466 37.48 57.76 -73.61
CA THR A 466 37.04 57.45 -72.24
C THR A 466 37.99 56.45 -71.57
N HIS A 467 38.30 56.68 -70.31
CA HIS A 467 39.06 55.78 -69.46
C HIS A 467 38.24 55.40 -68.24
N CYS A 468 38.17 54.10 -67.95
CA CYS A 468 37.54 53.55 -66.76
C CYS A 468 38.58 52.93 -65.83
N VAL A 469 38.37 53.09 -64.53
CA VAL A 469 39.07 52.37 -63.46
C VAL A 469 38.04 51.67 -62.58
N THR A 470 38.38 50.46 -62.13
CA THR A 470 37.58 49.73 -61.15
C THR A 470 38.28 49.81 -59.80
N ALA A 471 37.60 50.36 -58.80
CA ALA A 471 38.00 50.23 -57.42
C ALA A 471 37.52 48.88 -56.87
N THR A 472 38.40 48.15 -56.19
CA THR A 472 38.03 46.95 -55.42
C THR A 472 38.26 47.24 -53.95
N VAL A 473 37.19 47.17 -53.16
CA VAL A 473 37.16 47.41 -51.71
C VAL A 473 37.05 46.07 -50.99
N THR A 474 37.98 45.84 -50.05
CA THR A 474 37.96 44.67 -49.19
C THR A 474 38.10 45.04 -47.72
N ASP A 475 37.62 44.18 -46.84
CA ASP A 475 37.90 44.25 -45.41
C ASP A 475 39.34 43.81 -45.08
N GLN A 476 39.69 43.82 -43.79
CA GLN A 476 41.03 43.48 -43.29
C GLN A 476 41.46 42.03 -43.60
N PHE A 477 40.52 41.13 -43.87
CA PHE A 477 40.76 39.73 -44.21
C PHE A 477 40.73 39.49 -45.73
N GLY A 478 40.44 40.53 -46.53
CA GLY A 478 40.39 40.45 -47.98
C GLY A 478 39.03 40.06 -48.56
N ASN A 479 37.95 40.07 -47.76
CA ASN A 479 36.61 39.83 -48.28
C ASN A 479 36.07 41.06 -48.99
N ALA A 480 35.37 40.85 -50.10
CA ALA A 480 34.68 41.90 -50.82
C ALA A 480 33.65 42.61 -49.93
N THR A 481 33.81 43.93 -49.76
CA THR A 481 32.85 44.74 -48.99
C THR A 481 31.83 45.34 -49.94
N ALA A 482 30.64 44.73 -50.01
CA ALA A 482 29.54 45.20 -50.85
C ALA A 482 28.82 46.41 -50.24
N GLY A 483 28.42 47.37 -51.08
CA GLY A 483 27.73 48.58 -50.66
C GLY A 483 28.62 49.64 -50.01
N ALA A 484 29.94 49.48 -50.01
CA ALA A 484 30.87 50.52 -49.57
C ALA A 484 30.85 51.69 -50.56
N GLU A 485 30.78 52.92 -50.08
CA GLU A 485 30.76 54.11 -50.94
C GLU A 485 32.18 54.55 -51.27
N VAL A 486 32.56 54.48 -52.56
CA VAL A 486 33.88 54.85 -53.06
C VAL A 486 33.80 56.19 -53.76
N THR A 487 34.53 57.19 -53.26
CA THR A 487 34.61 58.53 -53.82
C THR A 487 35.87 58.67 -54.70
N PHE A 488 35.66 59.07 -55.96
CA PHE A 488 36.71 59.27 -56.95
C PHE A 488 36.99 60.76 -57.18
N ALA A 489 38.27 61.13 -57.16
CA ALA A 489 38.76 62.47 -57.45
C ALA A 489 39.84 62.42 -58.53
N VAL A 490 39.72 63.24 -59.57
CA VAL A 490 40.71 63.35 -60.66
C VAL A 490 41.45 64.68 -60.53
N THR A 491 42.78 64.62 -60.49
CA THR A 491 43.66 65.81 -60.47
C THR A 491 44.68 65.70 -61.61
N GLY A 492 45.19 66.81 -62.14
CA GLY A 492 46.15 66.81 -63.26
C GLY A 492 45.69 67.63 -64.46
N ALA A 493 46.09 67.23 -65.67
CA ALA A 493 45.78 67.93 -66.92
C ALA A 493 44.27 67.97 -67.25
N ASN A 494 43.50 67.01 -66.74
CA ASN A 494 42.05 66.86 -66.92
C ASN A 494 41.31 66.79 -65.58
N GLY A 495 41.87 67.34 -64.49
CA GLY A 495 41.25 67.31 -63.17
C GLY A 495 39.90 68.05 -63.09
N THR A 496 39.00 67.55 -62.24
CA THR A 496 37.68 68.15 -61.96
C THR A 496 37.63 68.69 -60.53
N ALA A 497 36.81 69.72 -60.29
CA ALA A 497 36.57 70.21 -58.93
C ALA A 497 35.60 69.31 -58.15
N ASP A 498 34.69 68.63 -58.86
CA ASP A 498 33.71 67.73 -58.29
C ASP A 498 34.27 66.30 -58.17
N THR A 499 33.84 65.60 -57.13
CA THR A 499 34.07 64.16 -56.92
C THR A 499 32.87 63.34 -57.37
N VAL A 500 33.06 62.05 -57.59
CA VAL A 500 31.98 61.11 -57.93
C VAL A 500 32.00 59.94 -56.96
N THR A 501 30.87 59.63 -56.33
CA THR A 501 30.73 58.52 -55.38
C THR A 501 29.95 57.37 -56.02
N VAL A 502 30.48 56.16 -55.89
CA VAL A 502 29.89 54.92 -56.43
C VAL A 502 29.91 53.84 -55.35
N ALA A 503 28.76 53.24 -55.06
CA ALA A 503 28.67 52.11 -54.14
C ALA A 503 29.19 50.82 -54.78
N THR A 504 29.92 50.00 -54.02
CA THR A 504 30.47 48.72 -54.51
C THR A 504 29.39 47.65 -54.72
N GLY A 505 29.60 46.80 -55.73
CA GLY A 505 28.80 45.61 -55.99
C GLY A 505 29.11 44.44 -55.04
N PRO A 506 28.47 43.27 -55.24
CA PRO A 506 28.70 42.06 -54.43
C PRO A 506 30.15 41.54 -54.44
N GLN A 507 30.97 41.95 -55.43
CA GLN A 507 32.38 41.60 -55.53
C GLN A 507 33.29 42.71 -54.96
N GLY A 508 32.72 43.71 -54.28
CA GLY A 508 33.46 44.84 -53.71
C GLY A 508 33.92 45.83 -54.78
N ASP A 509 33.35 45.77 -55.98
CA ASP A 509 33.78 46.52 -57.15
C ASP A 509 32.94 47.78 -57.40
N ALA A 510 33.60 48.90 -57.67
CA ALA A 510 32.99 50.17 -58.07
C ALA A 510 33.71 50.73 -59.30
N GLU A 511 33.01 50.92 -60.41
CA GLU A 511 33.59 51.43 -61.66
C GLU A 511 33.39 52.95 -61.80
N PHE A 512 34.45 53.65 -62.20
CA PHE A 512 34.44 55.07 -62.52
C PHE A 512 35.07 55.34 -63.88
N CYS A 513 34.38 56.10 -64.73
CA CYS A 513 34.84 56.45 -66.07
C CYS A 513 34.86 57.97 -66.28
N TYR A 514 35.89 58.49 -66.94
CA TYR A 514 35.96 59.89 -67.40
C TYR A 514 36.71 60.01 -68.73
N THR A 515 36.61 61.17 -69.38
CA THR A 515 37.25 61.44 -70.68
C THR A 515 38.15 62.67 -70.59
N GLY A 516 39.45 62.51 -70.85
CA GLY A 516 40.42 63.62 -70.87
C GLY A 516 40.42 64.38 -72.20
N GLN A 517 40.37 65.71 -72.14
CA GLN A 517 40.37 66.61 -73.31
C GLN A 517 41.71 67.31 -73.56
N ASN A 518 42.64 67.20 -72.61
CA ASN A 518 43.97 67.78 -72.66
C ASN A 518 45.03 66.68 -72.57
N ALA A 519 46.11 66.82 -73.34
CA ALA A 519 47.28 65.96 -73.20
C ALA A 519 47.97 66.22 -71.85
N GLY A 520 48.44 65.16 -71.19
CA GLY A 520 49.09 65.24 -69.88
C GLY A 520 48.72 64.08 -68.96
N ALA A 521 49.33 64.07 -67.78
CA ALA A 521 49.08 63.07 -66.75
C ALA A 521 48.00 63.52 -65.76
N ASP A 522 47.15 62.58 -65.40
CA ASP A 522 46.10 62.68 -64.39
C ASP A 522 46.36 61.64 -63.29
N THR A 523 46.01 62.01 -62.07
CA THR A 523 46.01 61.16 -60.89
C THR A 523 44.56 60.96 -60.46
N ILE A 524 44.13 59.69 -60.43
CA ILE A 524 42.81 59.28 -59.97
C ILE A 524 42.99 58.75 -58.55
N ARG A 525 42.38 59.41 -57.57
CA ARG A 525 42.30 58.91 -56.20
C ARG A 525 40.93 58.29 -55.99
N ALA A 526 40.89 57.10 -55.44
CA ALA A 526 39.70 56.50 -54.86
C ALA A 526 39.89 56.37 -53.36
N PHE A 527 38.87 56.69 -52.58
CA PHE A 527 38.85 56.46 -51.14
C PHE A 527 37.44 56.05 -50.71
N VAL A 528 37.35 55.27 -49.63
CA VAL A 528 36.07 55.00 -48.97
C VAL A 528 35.85 56.10 -47.96
N ASP A 529 34.76 56.84 -48.12
CA ASP A 529 34.37 57.91 -47.19
C ASP A 529 33.64 57.29 -46.01
N GLU A 530 34.33 57.15 -44.88
CA GLU A 530 33.77 56.44 -43.71
C GLU A 530 32.91 57.34 -42.83
N ASN A 531 32.96 58.66 -43.04
CA ASN A 531 32.28 59.65 -42.21
C ASN A 531 31.30 60.56 -43.00
N ASP A 532 31.08 60.24 -44.27
CA ASP A 532 30.17 60.89 -45.21
C ASP A 532 30.43 62.40 -45.39
N ASN A 533 31.69 62.86 -45.21
CA ASN A 533 32.03 64.27 -45.29
C ASN A 533 32.42 64.72 -46.73
N GLY A 534 32.56 63.77 -47.66
CA GLY A 534 32.91 63.97 -49.07
C GLY A 534 34.39 64.30 -49.32
N ALA A 535 35.24 64.25 -48.30
CA ALA A 535 36.65 64.59 -48.34
C ALA A 535 37.51 63.43 -47.83
N PHE A 536 38.67 63.26 -48.45
CA PHE A 536 39.61 62.22 -48.05
C PHE A 536 40.27 62.55 -46.70
N ASP A 537 40.11 61.64 -45.74
CA ASP A 537 40.84 61.66 -44.47
C ASP A 537 42.03 60.68 -44.50
N PRO A 538 43.21 61.02 -43.92
CA PRO A 538 44.41 60.17 -44.00
C PRO A 538 44.26 58.75 -43.47
N GLU A 539 43.30 58.53 -42.58
CA GLU A 539 42.97 57.25 -41.97
C GLU A 539 42.08 56.36 -42.86
N GLU A 540 41.47 56.92 -43.92
CA GLU A 540 40.54 56.19 -44.78
C GLU A 540 41.24 55.28 -45.78
N PRO A 541 40.65 54.10 -46.09
CA PRO A 541 41.12 53.23 -47.16
C PRO A 541 41.18 53.98 -48.49
N THR A 542 42.37 54.08 -49.09
CA THR A 542 42.58 54.81 -50.35
C THR A 542 43.51 54.09 -51.33
N ALA A 543 43.31 54.33 -52.62
CA ALA A 543 44.19 53.93 -53.71
C ALA A 543 44.36 55.05 -54.73
N VAL A 544 45.46 55.00 -55.48
CA VAL A 544 45.76 55.96 -56.54
C VAL A 544 46.13 55.23 -57.84
N ALA A 545 45.55 55.67 -58.94
CA ALA A 545 45.92 55.27 -60.30
C ALA A 545 46.40 56.47 -61.12
N THR A 546 47.26 56.22 -62.11
CA THR A 546 47.79 57.27 -63.00
C THR A 546 47.31 57.07 -64.43
N LYS A 547 46.81 58.13 -65.05
CA LYS A 547 46.39 58.12 -66.45
C LYS A 547 47.15 59.15 -67.27
N THR A 548 47.70 58.78 -68.42
CA THR A 548 48.29 59.76 -69.36
C THR A 548 47.50 59.84 -70.66
N TYR A 549 47.12 61.06 -71.06
CA TYR A 549 46.53 61.36 -72.36
C TYR A 549 47.60 61.87 -73.33
N THR A 550 47.71 61.27 -74.51
CA THR A 550 48.68 61.64 -75.55
C THR A 550 48.05 62.03 -76.88
#